data_AF-A0A660YYR9-F1
#
_entry.id   AF-A0A660YYR9-F1
#
_cell.length_a   1.000
_cell.length_b   1.000
_cell.length_c   1.000
_cell.angle_alpha   90.00
_cell.angle_beta   90.00
_cell.angle_gamma   90.00
#
_symmetry.space_group_name_H-M   'P 1'
#
loop_
_entity.id
_entity.type
_entity.pdbx_description
1 polymer ?
#
loop_
_entity_poly.entity_id
_entity_poly.type
_entity_poly.pdbx_seq_one_letter_code
_entity_poly.pdbx_strand_id
1 'polypeptide(L)'
;MKIVLSILVIILLFNFPVHSRLADSTISLNSFKKHLEVGEDITYVVKYAFLNLGEVRFKITGKEIINGITVFRTVAYIDSYEGLPFVTLHQVYKSFIDSSYFPLSFLGTMLDDDTTYTEYSFLGDSVINVVKGNSSTNQVFADSSVYVNERFQDGLSILYFARMNTGIDTTLFVPCLVNEEQEIATLKFYSEKEVVEINAVDYEIDCLKLDGSTDFVSVYGFTGGFEGWFSNDIYSIPIVASMNVLIGHVTLELINWNLNDWNPPEYTD
;
A
#
# COMPACT_ATOMS: atom_id res chain seq x y z
N MET A 1 -43.30 -31.60 57.43
CA MET A 1 -42.47 -31.21 58.57
C MET A 1 -41.03 -31.04 58.09
N LYS A 2 -40.39 -29.93 58.50
CA LYS A 2 -39.03 -29.41 58.20
C LYS A 2 -38.95 -28.34 57.10
N ILE A 3 -38.91 -27.11 57.63
CA ILE A 3 -38.48 -25.84 57.06
C ILE A 3 -36.95 -25.78 57.09
N VAL A 4 -36.31 -25.36 55.99
CA VAL A 4 -35.02 -24.61 55.92
C VAL A 4 -35.08 -23.87 54.57
N LEU A 5 -35.45 -22.59 54.46
CA LEU A 5 -34.80 -21.33 54.83
C LEU A 5 -33.57 -20.95 53.95
N SER A 6 -33.74 -19.85 53.21
CA SER A 6 -32.74 -18.93 52.62
C SER A 6 -31.92 -19.46 51.45
N ILE A 7 -31.76 -18.77 50.32
CA ILE A 7 -31.30 -17.38 50.16
C ILE A 7 -32.00 -16.72 48.96
N LEU A 8 -32.50 -15.50 49.21
CA LEU A 8 -33.04 -14.56 48.25
C LEU A 8 -31.87 -13.81 47.58
N VAL A 9 -31.59 -14.07 46.29
CA VAL A 9 -30.72 -13.20 45.49
C VAL A 9 -31.61 -12.29 44.67
N ILE A 10 -31.70 -11.04 45.11
CA ILE A 10 -32.32 -9.93 44.39
C ILE A 10 -31.40 -9.60 43.21
N ILE A 11 -31.79 -9.99 42.00
CA ILE A 11 -31.18 -9.48 40.76
C ILE A 11 -31.81 -8.11 40.50
N LEU A 12 -31.13 -7.07 40.96
CA LEU A 12 -31.37 -5.69 40.52
C LEU A 12 -30.85 -5.55 39.09
N LEU A 13 -31.75 -5.64 38.12
CA LEU A 13 -31.52 -5.16 36.76
C LEU A 13 -31.44 -3.63 36.79
N PHE A 14 -30.25 -3.11 37.06
CA PHE A 14 -29.92 -1.73 36.71
C PHE A 14 -29.84 -1.64 35.19
N ASN A 15 -30.94 -1.21 34.58
CA ASN A 15 -30.93 -0.64 33.24
C ASN A 15 -30.14 0.67 33.29
N PHE A 16 -28.84 0.60 33.06
CA PHE A 16 -28.08 1.77 32.64
C PHE A 16 -28.33 1.94 31.14
N PRO A 17 -28.98 3.03 30.69
CA PRO A 17 -28.88 3.39 29.29
C PRO A 17 -27.42 3.78 29.03
N VAL A 18 -26.65 2.88 28.44
CA VAL A 18 -25.40 3.24 27.76
C VAL A 18 -25.82 4.05 26.53
N HIS A 19 -26.12 5.33 26.72
CA HIS A 19 -26.01 6.30 25.66
C HIS A 19 -24.53 6.56 25.46
N SER A 20 -23.89 5.75 24.63
CA SER A 20 -22.67 6.18 23.95
C SER A 20 -23.05 7.38 23.08
N ARG A 21 -22.87 8.58 23.63
CA ARG A 21 -22.72 9.76 22.79
C ARG A 21 -21.43 9.53 22.02
N LEU A 22 -21.54 9.13 20.75
CA LEU A 22 -20.48 9.38 19.79
C LEU A 22 -20.26 10.88 19.83
N ALA A 23 -19.17 11.29 20.47
CA ALA A 23 -18.69 12.65 20.38
C ALA A 23 -18.30 12.81 18.91
N ASP A 24 -19.13 13.54 18.18
CA ASP A 24 -18.82 14.09 16.87
C ASP A 24 -17.68 15.09 17.08
N SER A 25 -16.45 14.59 17.17
CA SER A 25 -15.26 15.42 17.07
C SER A 25 -15.09 15.75 15.59
N THR A 26 -15.80 16.79 15.15
CA THR A 26 -15.45 17.53 13.95
C THR A 26 -14.11 18.22 14.20
N ILE A 27 -13.04 17.43 14.14
CA ILE A 27 -11.70 17.96 13.96
C ILE A 27 -11.71 18.52 12.53
N SER A 28 -11.85 19.83 12.39
CA SER A 28 -11.52 20.53 11.15
C SER A 28 -10.00 20.55 11.02
N LEU A 29 -9.41 19.39 10.77
CA LEU A 29 -8.12 19.32 10.11
C LEU A 29 -8.41 19.75 8.68
N ASN A 30 -7.73 20.80 8.21
CA ASN A 30 -7.52 21.01 6.78
C ASN A 30 -6.65 19.85 6.24
N SER A 31 -7.10 18.59 6.39
CA SER A 31 -6.59 17.50 5.58
C SER A 31 -7.15 17.78 4.20
N PHE A 32 -6.33 18.31 3.31
CA PHE A 32 -6.70 18.33 1.90
C PHE A 32 -7.18 16.94 1.53
N LYS A 33 -8.32 16.86 0.85
CA LYS A 33 -8.77 15.57 0.32
C LYS A 33 -7.72 15.11 -0.68
N LYS A 34 -6.95 14.11 -0.30
CA LYS A 34 -5.92 13.54 -1.14
C LYS A 34 -6.51 12.99 -2.41
N HIS A 35 -5.71 13.03 -3.47
CA HIS A 35 -6.18 12.76 -4.81
C HIS A 35 -5.10 12.10 -5.67
N LEU A 36 -5.56 11.19 -6.52
CA LEU A 36 -4.75 10.50 -7.53
C LEU A 36 -4.93 11.16 -8.88
N GLU A 37 -3.84 11.56 -9.52
CA GLU A 37 -3.89 12.33 -10.76
C GLU A 37 -3.56 11.45 -11.98
N VAL A 38 -4.41 11.50 -13.00
CA VAL A 38 -4.15 10.77 -14.25
C VAL A 38 -3.03 11.45 -15.01
N GLY A 39 -2.10 10.66 -15.53
CA GLY A 39 -0.88 11.15 -16.17
C GLY A 39 0.32 11.22 -15.23
N GLU A 40 0.11 11.00 -13.93
CA GLU A 40 1.19 10.82 -12.95
C GLU A 40 2.19 9.76 -13.44
N ASP A 41 3.47 10.11 -13.44
CA ASP A 41 4.57 9.28 -13.89
C ASP A 41 5.83 9.58 -13.05
N ILE A 42 6.16 8.71 -12.11
CA ILE A 42 7.13 8.96 -11.04
C ILE A 42 8.13 7.83 -10.97
N THR A 43 9.41 8.17 -10.94
CA THR A 43 10.53 7.20 -10.96
C THR A 43 11.41 7.35 -9.73
N TYR A 44 11.77 6.20 -9.17
CA TYR A 44 12.61 6.04 -7.99
C TYR A 44 13.83 5.22 -8.34
N VAL A 45 14.98 5.55 -7.78
CA VAL A 45 16.14 4.66 -7.78
C VAL A 45 16.09 3.77 -6.54
N VAL A 46 16.39 2.49 -6.72
CA VAL A 46 16.58 1.53 -5.62
C VAL A 46 18.07 1.49 -5.27
N LYS A 47 18.41 1.76 -4.02
CA LYS A 47 19.79 1.78 -3.49
C LYS A 47 19.98 0.69 -2.46
N TYR A 48 21.15 0.06 -2.46
CA TYR A 48 21.63 -0.81 -1.40
C TYR A 48 23.04 -0.38 -1.01
N ALA A 49 23.18 0.16 0.20
CA ALA A 49 24.37 0.89 0.61
C ALA A 49 24.74 1.98 -0.44
N PHE A 50 25.89 1.87 -1.09
CA PHE A 50 26.37 2.83 -2.10
C PHE A 50 26.08 2.39 -3.55
N LEU A 51 25.41 1.25 -3.75
CA LEU A 51 25.11 0.70 -5.07
C LEU A 51 23.68 1.03 -5.46
N ASN A 52 23.47 1.52 -6.69
CA ASN A 52 22.15 1.60 -7.28
C ASN A 52 21.82 0.24 -7.90
N LEU A 53 20.71 -0.36 -7.45
CA LEU A 53 20.26 -1.68 -7.86
C LEU A 53 19.31 -1.64 -9.07
N GLY A 54 18.68 -0.50 -9.34
CA GLY A 54 17.67 -0.40 -10.38
C GLY A 54 16.70 0.74 -10.14
N GLU A 55 15.57 0.68 -10.83
CA GLU A 55 14.53 1.69 -10.79
C GLU A 55 13.14 1.08 -10.58
N VAL A 56 12.29 1.86 -9.93
CA VAL A 56 10.84 1.60 -9.86
C VAL A 56 10.12 2.81 -10.42
N ARG A 57 9.24 2.60 -11.38
CA ARG A 57 8.46 3.66 -12.02
C ARG A 57 6.98 3.41 -11.90
N PHE A 58 6.28 4.28 -11.19
CA PHE A 58 4.83 4.23 -10.99
C PHE A 58 4.11 5.17 -11.96
N LYS A 59 2.98 4.72 -12.48
CA LYS A 59 2.13 5.51 -13.38
C LYS A 59 0.65 5.36 -13.06
N ILE A 60 -0.09 6.46 -13.18
CA ILE A 60 -1.56 6.45 -13.22
C ILE A 60 -1.99 6.74 -14.66
N THR A 61 -2.29 5.67 -15.39
CA THR A 61 -2.45 5.71 -16.86
C THR A 61 -3.84 6.11 -17.33
N GLY A 62 -4.84 6.07 -16.44
CA GLY A 62 -6.19 6.43 -16.81
C GLY A 62 -7.16 6.33 -15.64
N LYS A 63 -8.36 6.84 -15.90
CA LYS A 63 -9.50 6.78 -15.01
C LYS A 63 -10.75 6.48 -15.83
N GLU A 64 -11.64 5.65 -15.29
CA GLU A 64 -12.92 5.33 -15.87
C GLU A 64 -14.01 5.18 -14.81
N ILE A 65 -15.27 5.13 -15.23
CA ILE A 65 -16.41 4.88 -14.34
C ILE A 65 -16.97 3.50 -14.67
N ILE A 66 -16.92 2.58 -13.71
CA ILE A 66 -17.45 1.23 -13.82
C ILE A 66 -18.55 1.08 -12.78
N ASN A 67 -19.78 0.80 -13.21
CA ASN A 67 -20.95 0.65 -12.32
C ASN A 67 -21.14 1.84 -11.35
N GLY A 68 -20.83 3.07 -11.79
CA GLY A 68 -20.92 4.28 -10.96
C GLY A 68 -19.75 4.53 -10.02
N ILE A 69 -18.75 3.64 -9.99
CA ILE A 69 -17.54 3.76 -9.17
C ILE A 69 -16.41 4.31 -10.06
N THR A 70 -15.65 5.28 -9.55
CA THR A 70 -14.42 5.73 -10.20
C THR A 70 -13.33 4.68 -10.02
N VAL A 71 -12.70 4.28 -11.12
CA VAL A 71 -11.61 3.28 -11.13
C VAL A 71 -10.39 3.90 -11.82
N PHE A 72 -9.23 3.80 -11.16
CA PHE A 72 -7.93 4.23 -11.65
C PHE A 72 -7.15 3.05 -12.21
N ARG A 73 -6.48 3.25 -13.34
CA ARG A 73 -5.56 2.28 -13.94
C ARG A 73 -4.13 2.62 -13.56
N THR A 74 -3.52 1.79 -12.74
CA THR A 74 -2.17 2.00 -12.22
C THR A 74 -1.19 0.98 -12.78
N VAL A 75 0.07 1.37 -12.94
CA VAL A 75 1.15 0.51 -13.43
C VAL A 75 2.42 0.79 -12.63
N ALA A 76 3.17 -0.24 -12.28
CA ALA A 76 4.54 -0.13 -11.81
C ALA A 76 5.47 -0.92 -12.74
N TYR A 77 6.55 -0.29 -13.18
CA TYR A 77 7.68 -0.94 -13.83
C TYR A 77 8.78 -1.10 -12.80
N ILE A 78 9.34 -2.28 -12.68
CA ILE A 78 10.35 -2.62 -11.68
C ILE A 78 11.50 -3.27 -12.44
N ASP A 79 12.65 -2.62 -12.46
CA ASP A 79 13.77 -2.98 -13.32
C ASP A 79 15.08 -2.91 -12.54
N SER A 80 15.85 -3.99 -12.49
CA SER A 80 17.23 -3.97 -12.00
C SER A 80 18.17 -3.46 -13.08
N TYR A 81 19.26 -2.80 -12.71
CA TYR A 81 20.31 -2.47 -13.68
C TYR A 81 21.08 -3.71 -14.16
N GLU A 82 21.55 -3.66 -15.41
CA GLU A 82 22.34 -4.74 -16.00
C GLU A 82 23.68 -4.93 -15.27
N GLY A 83 24.13 -6.20 -15.21
CA GLY A 83 25.45 -6.55 -14.66
C GLY A 83 25.54 -6.57 -13.14
N LEU A 84 24.43 -6.40 -12.42
CA LEU A 84 24.39 -6.57 -10.97
C LEU A 84 24.54 -8.04 -10.58
N PRO A 85 25.41 -8.36 -9.60
CA PRO A 85 25.47 -9.70 -9.08
C PRO A 85 24.21 -9.99 -8.24
N PHE A 86 23.61 -11.16 -8.46
CA PHE A 86 22.50 -11.72 -7.66
C PHE A 86 21.11 -11.09 -7.79
N VAL A 87 20.95 -10.00 -8.56
CA VAL A 87 19.65 -9.37 -8.79
C VAL A 87 19.47 -9.13 -10.29
N THR A 88 18.50 -9.81 -10.88
CA THR A 88 18.01 -9.53 -12.24
C THR A 88 16.51 -9.53 -12.17
N LEU A 89 15.91 -8.38 -12.44
CA LEU A 89 14.50 -8.12 -12.21
C LEU A 89 13.99 -7.29 -13.37
N HIS A 90 12.98 -7.82 -14.05
CA HIS A 90 12.22 -7.11 -15.05
C HIS A 90 10.75 -7.49 -14.84
N GLN A 91 9.98 -6.59 -14.24
CA GLN A 91 8.59 -6.85 -13.87
C GLN A 91 7.68 -5.67 -14.15
N VAL A 92 6.43 -5.99 -14.43
CA VAL A 92 5.36 -5.00 -14.57
C VAL A 92 4.18 -5.41 -13.72
N TYR A 93 3.78 -4.55 -12.80
CA TYR A 93 2.56 -4.70 -12.02
C TYR A 93 1.50 -3.74 -12.55
N LYS A 94 0.25 -4.19 -12.62
CA LYS A 94 -0.89 -3.38 -13.05
C LYS A 94 -2.04 -3.63 -12.09
N SER A 95 -2.67 -2.56 -11.58
CA SER A 95 -3.87 -2.67 -10.75
C SER A 95 -4.95 -1.71 -11.21
N PHE A 96 -6.20 -2.20 -11.18
CA PHE A 96 -7.38 -1.36 -11.26
C PHE A 96 -7.83 -1.06 -9.84
N ILE A 97 -7.80 0.19 -9.43
CA ILE A 97 -8.04 0.60 -8.04
C ILE A 97 -9.29 1.47 -7.98
N ASP A 98 -10.21 1.18 -7.06
CA ASP A 98 -11.43 1.96 -6.91
C ASP A 98 -11.20 3.29 -6.16
N SER A 99 -12.25 4.11 -6.02
CA SER A 99 -12.20 5.39 -5.31
C SER A 99 -11.95 5.29 -3.79
N SER A 100 -11.98 4.08 -3.24
CA SER A 100 -11.62 3.79 -1.85
C SER A 100 -10.19 3.24 -1.74
N TYR A 101 -9.44 3.23 -2.84
CA TYR A 101 -8.04 2.83 -2.93
C TYR A 101 -7.79 1.34 -2.67
N PHE A 102 -8.75 0.50 -3.06
CA PHE A 102 -8.63 -0.95 -3.03
C PHE A 102 -8.71 -1.52 -4.45
N PRO A 103 -8.01 -2.64 -4.71
CA PRO A 103 -7.97 -3.22 -6.04
C PRO A 103 -9.28 -3.92 -6.39
N LEU A 104 -9.63 -3.83 -7.67
CA LEU A 104 -10.63 -4.66 -8.35
C LEU A 104 -9.94 -5.80 -9.11
N SER A 105 -8.74 -5.53 -9.62
CA SER A 105 -7.87 -6.53 -10.22
C SER A 105 -6.41 -6.14 -10.10
N PHE A 106 -5.54 -7.15 -10.13
CA PHE A 106 -4.09 -7.05 -10.16
C PHE A 106 -3.53 -8.00 -11.21
N LEU A 107 -2.50 -7.58 -11.93
CA LEU A 107 -1.68 -8.42 -12.79
C LEU A 107 -0.22 -8.12 -12.55
N GLY A 108 0.50 -9.09 -12.00
CA GLY A 108 1.95 -9.11 -11.94
C GLY A 108 2.53 -9.92 -13.08
N THR A 109 3.45 -9.35 -13.85
CA THR A 109 4.17 -10.04 -14.93
C THR A 109 5.66 -10.00 -14.65
N MET A 110 6.31 -11.16 -14.68
CA MET A 110 7.76 -11.31 -14.67
C MET A 110 8.21 -11.53 -16.10
N LEU A 111 8.93 -10.56 -16.64
CA LEU A 111 9.35 -10.50 -18.03
C LEU A 111 10.76 -11.10 -18.12
N ASP A 112 10.82 -12.26 -18.75
CA ASP A 112 12.05 -12.99 -19.05
C ASP A 112 11.81 -13.81 -20.33
N ASP A 113 12.79 -14.60 -20.78
CA ASP A 113 12.63 -15.56 -21.88
C ASP A 113 11.36 -16.43 -21.67
N ASP A 114 11.11 -16.82 -20.42
CA ASP A 114 9.94 -17.59 -19.99
C ASP A 114 8.97 -16.71 -19.15
N THR A 115 8.31 -15.75 -19.82
CA THR A 115 7.47 -14.74 -19.15
C THR A 115 6.31 -15.37 -18.38
N THR A 116 6.26 -15.16 -17.06
CA THR A 116 5.21 -15.66 -16.17
C THR A 116 4.31 -14.55 -15.66
N TYR A 117 3.10 -14.91 -15.24
CA TYR A 117 2.14 -13.97 -14.70
C TYR A 117 1.38 -14.53 -13.50
N THR A 118 0.91 -13.61 -12.66
CA THR A 118 -0.04 -13.84 -11.57
C THR A 118 -1.14 -12.78 -11.67
N GLU A 119 -2.39 -13.22 -11.73
CA GLU A 119 -3.56 -12.37 -11.81
C GLU A 119 -4.43 -12.58 -10.57
N TYR A 120 -4.87 -11.48 -9.96
CA TYR A 120 -5.91 -11.48 -8.94
C TYR A 120 -7.15 -10.74 -9.44
N SER A 121 -8.32 -11.37 -9.28
CA SER A 121 -9.62 -10.77 -9.54
C SER A 121 -10.42 -10.70 -8.24
N PHE A 122 -10.69 -9.49 -7.74
CA PHE A 122 -11.36 -9.25 -6.47
C PHE A 122 -12.88 -9.18 -6.68
N LEU A 123 -13.58 -10.25 -6.31
CA LEU A 123 -15.03 -10.38 -6.44
C LEU A 123 -15.71 -9.88 -5.16
N GLY A 124 -15.74 -8.55 -5.03
CA GLY A 124 -16.21 -7.88 -3.81
C GLY A 124 -15.33 -8.21 -2.61
N ASP A 125 -15.97 -8.34 -1.44
CA ASP A 125 -15.28 -8.51 -0.15
C ASP A 125 -15.31 -9.98 0.32
N SER A 126 -15.46 -10.92 -0.63
CA SER A 126 -15.73 -12.33 -0.30
C SER A 126 -14.86 -13.35 -1.00
N VAL A 127 -14.43 -13.08 -2.24
CA VAL A 127 -13.64 -14.03 -3.03
C VAL A 127 -12.59 -13.28 -3.84
N ILE A 128 -11.39 -13.83 -3.87
CA ILE A 128 -10.32 -13.43 -4.79
C ILE A 128 -10.00 -14.63 -5.67
N ASN A 129 -10.20 -14.51 -6.98
CA ASN A 129 -9.74 -15.51 -7.92
C ASN A 129 -8.27 -15.26 -8.25
N VAL A 130 -7.49 -16.34 -8.29
CA VAL A 130 -6.07 -16.31 -8.58
C VAL A 130 -5.78 -17.17 -9.79
N VAL A 131 -5.17 -16.58 -10.81
CA VAL A 131 -4.67 -17.31 -11.98
C VAL A 131 -3.18 -17.10 -12.11
N LYS A 132 -2.43 -18.19 -12.26
CA LYS A 132 -0.99 -18.16 -12.53
C LYS A 132 -0.70 -18.91 -13.81
N GLY A 133 0.25 -18.40 -14.59
CA GLY A 133 0.63 -19.06 -15.82
C GLY A 133 1.88 -18.48 -16.45
N ASN A 134 2.08 -18.89 -17.68
CA ASN A 134 3.19 -18.51 -18.51
C ASN A 134 2.67 -18.07 -19.88
N SER A 135 2.96 -16.80 -20.21
CA SER A 135 2.50 -16.18 -21.44
C SER A 135 3.31 -16.66 -22.66
N SER A 136 4.59 -16.99 -22.48
CA SER A 136 5.44 -17.52 -23.56
C SER A 136 4.96 -18.88 -24.07
N THR A 137 4.43 -19.73 -23.18
CA THR A 137 3.98 -21.09 -23.50
C THR A 137 2.45 -21.25 -23.56
N ASN A 138 1.69 -20.21 -23.22
CA ASN A 138 0.22 -20.24 -23.04
C ASN A 138 -0.23 -21.33 -22.04
N GLN A 139 0.55 -21.58 -21.00
CA GLN A 139 0.23 -22.56 -19.96
C GLN A 139 -0.34 -21.88 -18.72
N VAL A 140 -1.39 -22.48 -18.15
CA VAL A 140 -1.92 -22.09 -16.83
C VAL A 140 -1.44 -23.11 -15.81
N PHE A 141 -0.77 -22.63 -14.77
CA PHE A 141 -0.19 -23.43 -13.69
C PHE A 141 -1.13 -23.54 -12.49
N ALA A 142 -1.90 -22.48 -12.23
CA ALA A 142 -2.89 -22.44 -11.16
C ALA A 142 -4.10 -21.62 -11.58
N ASP A 143 -5.28 -22.08 -11.16
CA ASP A 143 -6.57 -21.39 -11.26
C ASP A 143 -7.33 -21.76 -9.99
N SER A 144 -7.38 -20.83 -9.03
CA SER A 144 -7.86 -21.07 -7.68
C SER A 144 -8.70 -19.90 -7.16
N SER A 145 -9.38 -20.12 -6.04
CA SER A 145 -10.14 -19.08 -5.35
C SER A 145 -9.74 -19.05 -3.88
N VAL A 146 -9.49 -17.84 -3.38
CA VAL A 146 -9.26 -17.55 -1.96
C VAL A 146 -10.53 -16.90 -1.40
N TYR A 147 -11.11 -17.49 -0.38
CA TYR A 147 -12.26 -16.92 0.32
C TYR A 147 -11.78 -15.94 1.39
N VAL A 148 -12.32 -14.74 1.35
CA VAL A 148 -11.99 -13.63 2.26
C VAL A 148 -13.28 -13.10 2.91
N ASN A 149 -13.14 -12.30 3.96
CA ASN A 149 -14.24 -11.71 4.71
C ASN A 149 -14.17 -10.17 4.78
N GLU A 150 -13.18 -9.60 4.12
CA GLU A 150 -12.93 -8.16 4.02
C GLU A 150 -12.13 -7.85 2.75
N ARG A 151 -11.77 -6.59 2.56
CA ARG A 151 -11.03 -6.12 1.38
C ARG A 151 -9.53 -6.28 1.58
N PHE A 152 -8.86 -6.76 0.53
CA PHE A 152 -7.42 -7.03 0.54
C PHE A 152 -6.69 -6.10 -0.42
N GLN A 153 -5.45 -5.75 -0.07
CA GLN A 153 -4.51 -5.06 -0.94
C GLN A 153 -3.67 -6.07 -1.73
N ASP A 154 -3.24 -5.68 -2.93
CA ASP A 154 -2.23 -6.36 -3.73
C ASP A 154 -0.86 -5.65 -3.61
N GLY A 155 0.17 -6.21 -4.25
CA GLY A 155 1.54 -5.70 -4.17
C GLY A 155 1.76 -4.28 -4.73
N LEU A 156 0.84 -3.75 -5.52
CA LEU A 156 0.85 -2.39 -6.05
C LEU A 156 -0.19 -1.49 -5.36
N SER A 157 -1.41 -1.99 -5.11
CA SER A 157 -2.48 -1.18 -4.55
C SER A 157 -2.21 -0.69 -3.12
N ILE A 158 -1.44 -1.45 -2.33
CA ILE A 158 -1.04 -1.06 -0.97
C ILE A 158 -0.30 0.29 -0.93
N LEU A 159 0.49 0.60 -1.97
CA LEU A 159 1.17 1.89 -2.09
C LEU A 159 0.15 3.04 -2.13
N TYR A 160 -0.86 2.93 -3.00
CA TYR A 160 -1.87 3.97 -3.15
C TYR A 160 -2.76 4.07 -1.91
N PHE A 161 -3.07 2.94 -1.26
CA PHE A 161 -3.73 2.96 0.04
C PHE A 161 -2.91 3.72 1.09
N ALA A 162 -1.60 3.46 1.19
CA ALA A 162 -0.73 4.17 2.13
C ALA A 162 -0.70 5.68 1.83
N ARG A 163 -0.48 6.08 0.56
CA ARG A 163 -0.48 7.50 0.14
C ARG A 163 -1.71 8.24 0.64
N MET A 164 -2.89 7.63 0.50
CA MET A 164 -4.15 8.27 0.80
C MET A 164 -4.50 8.32 2.30
N ASN A 165 -3.69 7.71 3.17
CA ASN A 165 -3.92 7.66 4.62
C ASN A 165 -2.86 8.40 5.46
N THR A 166 -1.76 8.92 4.88
CA THR A 166 -0.77 9.75 5.60
C THR A 166 -1.34 11.04 6.22
N GLY A 167 -0.63 11.64 7.18
CA GLY A 167 -1.01 12.93 7.78
C GLY A 167 -2.03 12.84 8.91
N ILE A 168 -2.33 11.63 9.39
CA ILE A 168 -3.23 11.36 10.51
C ILE A 168 -2.52 10.39 11.44
N ASP A 169 -2.50 10.69 12.74
CA ASP A 169 -1.94 9.77 13.75
C ASP A 169 -2.85 8.56 13.91
N THR A 170 -2.51 7.45 13.26
CA THR A 170 -3.31 6.23 13.31
C THR A 170 -2.48 4.99 13.03
N THR A 171 -2.99 3.82 13.40
CA THR A 171 -2.42 2.53 13.05
C THR A 171 -3.49 1.69 12.38
N LEU A 172 -3.20 1.21 11.17
CA LEU A 172 -4.07 0.37 10.36
C LEU A 172 -3.46 -1.02 10.24
N PHE A 173 -4.29 -2.05 10.40
CA PHE A 173 -3.96 -3.43 10.08
C PHE A 173 -4.58 -3.71 8.72
N VAL A 174 -3.74 -3.87 7.70
CA VAL A 174 -4.14 -3.89 6.30
C VAL A 174 -4.03 -5.30 5.76
N PRO A 175 -5.16 -5.97 5.44
CA PRO A 175 -5.13 -7.26 4.79
C PRO A 175 -4.49 -7.17 3.41
N CYS A 176 -3.59 -8.09 3.12
CA CYS A 176 -2.83 -8.16 1.88
C CYS A 176 -2.87 -9.59 1.36
N LEU A 177 -3.04 -9.76 0.05
CA LEU A 177 -2.87 -11.08 -0.57
C LEU A 177 -1.46 -11.14 -1.15
N VAL A 178 -0.59 -11.93 -0.53
CA VAL A 178 0.82 -12.03 -0.89
C VAL A 178 1.16 -13.49 -1.09
N ASN A 179 1.71 -13.83 -2.26
CA ASN A 179 2.04 -15.22 -2.60
C ASN A 179 0.86 -16.21 -2.41
N GLU A 180 -0.38 -15.74 -2.64
CA GLU A 180 -1.64 -16.51 -2.43
C GLU A 180 -2.02 -16.74 -0.95
N GLU A 181 -1.27 -16.17 -0.01
CA GLU A 181 -1.54 -16.23 1.41
C GLU A 181 -2.21 -14.94 1.89
N GLN A 182 -3.14 -15.09 2.84
CA GLN A 182 -3.81 -13.96 3.48
C GLN A 182 -2.92 -13.45 4.60
N GLU A 183 -2.40 -12.25 4.41
CA GLU A 183 -1.41 -11.65 5.28
C GLU A 183 -1.89 -10.30 5.82
N ILE A 184 -1.27 -9.84 6.91
CA ILE A 184 -1.55 -8.52 7.48
C ILE A 184 -0.28 -7.68 7.48
N ALA A 185 -0.36 -6.49 6.88
CA ALA A 185 0.64 -5.43 7.06
C ALA A 185 0.16 -4.47 8.14
N THR A 186 1.03 -4.11 9.08
CA THR A 186 0.74 -3.03 10.03
C THR A 186 1.30 -1.73 9.48
N LEU A 187 0.47 -0.70 9.34
CA LEU A 187 0.86 0.64 8.89
C LEU A 187 0.57 1.65 10.00
N LYS A 188 1.59 2.35 10.45
CA LYS A 188 1.48 3.43 11.43
C LYS A 188 1.79 4.75 10.74
N PHE A 189 0.79 5.63 10.74
CA PHE A 189 0.86 6.94 10.11
C PHE A 189 1.07 8.01 11.17
N TYR A 190 1.80 9.05 10.79
CA TYR A 190 2.07 10.21 11.61
C TYR A 190 1.58 11.49 10.91
N SER A 191 1.15 12.44 11.71
CA SER A 191 0.77 13.80 11.29
C SER A 191 1.89 14.81 11.47
N GLU A 192 2.95 14.44 12.19
CA GLU A 192 4.16 15.24 12.37
C GLU A 192 4.90 15.41 11.03
N LYS A 193 5.35 16.64 10.78
CA LYS A 193 6.15 16.99 9.62
C LYS A 193 7.60 16.57 9.84
N GLU A 194 8.20 15.98 8.83
CA GLU A 194 9.62 15.63 8.80
C GLU A 194 10.27 16.24 7.56
N VAL A 195 11.53 16.65 7.74
CA VAL A 195 12.36 17.17 6.66
C VAL A 195 13.09 16.02 5.99
N VAL A 196 13.00 15.96 4.66
CA VAL A 196 13.70 14.97 3.85
C VAL A 196 14.50 15.66 2.75
N GLU A 197 15.76 15.26 2.59
CA GLU A 197 16.62 15.69 1.49
C GLU A 197 16.78 14.56 0.47
N ILE A 198 16.73 14.88 -0.82
CA ILE A 198 17.00 13.96 -1.93
C ILE A 198 17.90 14.66 -2.95
N ASN A 199 18.60 13.88 -3.79
CA ASN A 199 19.53 14.46 -4.78
C ASN A 199 18.83 15.18 -5.95
N ALA A 200 17.53 14.97 -6.14
CA ALA A 200 16.78 15.47 -7.28
C ALA A 200 16.36 16.95 -7.17
N VAL A 201 16.48 17.55 -5.98
CA VAL A 201 16.18 18.96 -5.70
C VAL A 201 17.28 19.56 -4.81
N ASP A 202 17.38 20.88 -4.76
CA ASP A 202 18.38 21.62 -3.98
C ASP A 202 17.82 22.27 -2.69
N TYR A 203 16.66 21.80 -2.25
CA TYR A 203 15.96 22.26 -1.06
C TYR A 203 15.44 21.09 -0.21
N GLU A 204 15.13 21.38 1.04
CA GLU A 204 14.54 20.45 2.01
C GLU A 204 13.05 20.23 1.71
N ILE A 205 12.56 18.98 1.71
CA ILE A 205 11.17 18.64 1.36
C ILE A 205 10.32 18.43 2.62
N ASP A 206 9.13 19.06 2.68
CA ASP A 206 8.11 18.84 3.71
C ASP A 206 7.44 17.47 3.51
N CYS A 207 7.68 16.54 4.43
CA CYS A 207 7.17 15.18 4.37
C CYS A 207 6.35 14.79 5.61
N LEU A 208 5.55 13.74 5.45
CA LEU A 208 4.85 13.03 6.50
C LEU A 208 5.34 11.59 6.53
N LYS A 209 5.62 11.08 7.74
CA LYS A 209 6.16 9.73 7.92
C LYS A 209 5.07 8.66 8.02
N LEU A 210 5.41 7.47 7.55
CA LEU A 210 4.78 6.21 7.87
C LEU A 210 5.86 5.20 8.31
N ASP A 211 5.55 4.43 9.35
CA ASP A 211 6.25 3.18 9.67
C ASP A 211 5.35 2.01 9.28
N GLY A 212 5.93 0.93 8.79
CA GLY A 212 5.22 -0.29 8.50
C GLY A 212 5.98 -1.53 8.91
N SER A 213 5.25 -2.64 9.07
CA SER A 213 5.85 -3.94 9.35
C SER A 213 5.03 -5.09 8.78
N THR A 214 5.72 -6.14 8.33
CA THR A 214 5.12 -7.41 7.91
C THR A 214 5.83 -8.58 8.59
N ASP A 215 5.07 -9.63 8.89
CA ASP A 215 5.62 -10.90 9.41
C ASP A 215 5.87 -11.93 8.30
N PHE A 216 5.56 -11.57 7.06
CA PHE A 216 5.77 -12.38 5.86
C PHE A 216 6.95 -11.86 5.02
N VAL A 217 7.45 -12.73 4.16
CA VAL A 217 8.41 -12.38 3.11
C VAL A 217 7.63 -12.09 1.83
N SER A 218 7.62 -10.84 1.42
CA SER A 218 7.05 -10.42 0.14
C SER A 218 8.06 -10.67 -1.00
N VAL A 219 7.73 -10.14 -2.17
CA VAL A 219 8.58 -10.20 -3.37
C VAL A 219 10.03 -9.79 -3.05
N TYR A 220 11.00 -10.53 -3.60
CA TYR A 220 12.45 -10.26 -3.49
C TYR A 220 13.03 -10.21 -2.08
N GLY A 221 12.38 -10.87 -1.12
CA GLY A 221 12.91 -10.97 0.23
C GLY A 221 12.61 -9.77 1.10
N PHE A 222 11.70 -8.86 0.68
CA PHE A 222 11.19 -7.80 1.55
C PHE A 222 10.49 -8.43 2.74
N THR A 223 10.89 -8.02 3.94
CA THR A 223 10.41 -8.62 5.17
C THR A 223 10.59 -7.66 6.33
N GLY A 224 9.80 -7.80 7.39
CA GLY A 224 9.97 -7.02 8.61
C GLY A 224 9.56 -5.56 8.45
N GLY A 225 10.34 -4.67 9.09
CA GLY A 225 10.04 -3.24 9.13
C GLY A 225 10.36 -2.51 7.84
N PHE A 226 9.54 -1.51 7.52
CA PHE A 226 9.79 -0.52 6.48
C PHE A 226 9.33 0.86 6.95
N GLU A 227 9.87 1.90 6.33
CA GLU A 227 9.55 3.30 6.59
C GLU A 227 9.32 4.01 5.26
N GLY A 228 8.45 5.01 5.26
CA GLY A 228 8.19 5.83 4.08
C GLY A 228 7.93 7.27 4.46
N TRP A 229 8.49 8.19 3.69
CA TRP A 229 8.26 9.62 3.79
C TRP A 229 7.52 10.07 2.55
N PHE A 230 6.36 10.69 2.74
CA PHE A 230 5.46 11.11 1.68
C PHE A 230 5.35 12.63 1.68
N SER A 231 5.28 13.26 0.49
CA SER A 231 5.12 14.71 0.39
C SER A 231 3.91 15.19 1.18
N ASN A 232 4.07 16.29 1.90
CA ASN A 232 3.02 16.89 2.71
C ASN A 232 2.09 17.77 1.85
N ASP A 233 1.43 17.15 0.88
CA ASP A 233 0.52 17.79 -0.05
C ASP A 233 -0.65 16.88 -0.46
N ILE A 234 -1.46 17.36 -1.40
CA ILE A 234 -2.67 16.67 -1.87
C ILE A 234 -2.39 15.38 -2.66
N TYR A 235 -1.18 15.22 -3.20
CA TYR A 235 -0.80 14.05 -3.99
C TYR A 235 -0.13 12.98 -3.12
N SER A 236 0.49 13.40 -2.01
CA SER A 236 1.17 12.53 -1.05
C SER A 236 2.10 11.55 -1.76
N ILE A 237 3.00 12.09 -2.58
CA ILE A 237 3.96 11.32 -3.36
C ILE A 237 5.04 10.77 -2.42
N PRO A 238 5.35 9.47 -2.43
CA PRO A 238 6.52 8.96 -1.73
C PRO A 238 7.78 9.73 -2.16
N ILE A 239 8.58 10.20 -1.22
CA ILE A 239 9.84 10.91 -1.48
C ILE A 239 11.00 9.97 -1.25
N VAL A 240 10.98 9.27 -0.11
CA VAL A 240 11.93 8.22 0.26
C VAL A 240 11.18 7.06 0.91
N ALA A 241 11.62 5.83 0.69
CA ALA A 241 11.23 4.68 1.48
C ALA A 241 12.45 3.83 1.84
N SER A 242 12.43 3.22 3.02
CA SER A 242 13.46 2.30 3.51
C SER A 242 12.80 0.96 3.83
N MET A 243 13.37 -0.14 3.35
CA MET A 243 12.78 -1.47 3.52
C MET A 243 13.85 -2.47 3.95
N ASN A 244 13.52 -3.30 4.93
CA ASN A 244 14.35 -4.45 5.27
C ASN A 244 14.21 -5.54 4.19
N VAL A 245 15.34 -6.12 3.81
CA VAL A 245 15.45 -7.30 2.95
C VAL A 245 16.12 -8.42 3.73
N LEU A 246 16.08 -9.66 3.22
CA LEU A 246 16.75 -10.82 3.84
C LEU A 246 18.20 -10.55 4.26
N ILE A 247 18.93 -9.74 3.48
CA ILE A 247 20.30 -9.32 3.79
C ILE A 247 20.38 -7.80 3.64
N GLY A 248 20.26 -7.08 4.75
CA GLY A 248 20.45 -5.62 4.81
C GLY A 248 19.17 -4.83 4.62
N HIS A 249 19.28 -3.64 4.02
CA HIS A 249 18.18 -2.72 3.75
C HIS A 249 18.34 -2.12 2.36
N VAL A 250 17.20 -1.83 1.71
CA VAL A 250 17.16 -1.06 0.47
C VAL A 250 16.47 0.27 0.72
N THR A 251 16.87 1.28 -0.04
CA THR A 251 16.23 2.60 -0.03
C THR A 251 15.69 2.89 -1.42
N LEU A 252 14.45 3.35 -1.51
CA LEU A 252 13.88 3.93 -2.72
C LEU A 252 13.91 5.44 -2.56
N GLU A 253 14.56 6.15 -3.48
CA GLU A 253 14.66 7.61 -3.47
C GLU A 253 14.05 8.16 -4.77
N LEU A 254 13.17 9.16 -4.66
CA LEU A 254 12.58 9.84 -5.79
C LEU A 254 13.68 10.51 -6.63
N ILE A 255 13.72 10.22 -7.94
CA ILE A 255 14.71 10.80 -8.87
C ILE A 255 14.11 11.61 -10.01
N ASN A 256 12.85 11.35 -10.36
CA ASN A 256 12.18 12.00 -11.48
C ASN A 256 10.66 11.92 -11.34
N TRP A 257 9.95 12.96 -11.76
CA TRP A 257 8.50 13.02 -11.74
C TRP A 257 7.96 13.81 -12.93
N ASN A 258 6.78 13.43 -13.38
CA ASN A 258 5.95 14.19 -14.30
C ASN A 258 4.50 14.15 -13.79
N LEU A 259 4.05 15.29 -13.27
CA LEU A 259 2.74 15.46 -12.65
C LEU A 259 2.37 16.94 -12.66
N ASN A 260 1.50 17.41 -13.56
CA ASN A 260 0.86 18.75 -13.58
C ASN A 260 1.59 19.90 -12.84
N ASP A 261 2.81 20.26 -13.27
CA ASP A 261 3.67 21.30 -12.67
C ASP A 261 4.00 21.12 -11.18
N TRP A 262 3.68 19.97 -10.60
CA TRP A 262 4.01 19.60 -9.24
C TRP A 262 5.52 19.43 -9.09
N ASN A 263 6.01 19.94 -7.97
CA ASN A 263 7.33 19.63 -7.43
C ASN A 263 7.14 19.22 -5.96
N PRO A 264 8.08 18.44 -5.39
CA PRO A 264 8.07 18.15 -3.96
C PRO A 264 7.94 19.46 -3.17
N PRO A 265 7.03 19.53 -2.18
CA PRO A 265 6.79 20.76 -1.43
C PRO A 265 8.04 21.11 -0.61
N GLU A 266 8.55 22.32 -0.80
CA GLU A 266 9.65 22.85 0.00
C GLU A 266 9.20 22.99 1.47
N TYR A 267 10.07 22.58 2.39
CA TYR A 267 9.87 22.76 3.82
C TYR A 267 10.00 24.24 4.18
N THR A 268 9.00 24.75 4.90
CA THR A 268 8.98 26.12 5.41
C THR A 268 8.62 26.11 6.89
N ASP A 269 9.46 26.74 7.71
CA ASP A 269 9.26 26.95 9.17
C ASP A 269 7.99 27.73 9.52
#